data_AF-F2KT35-F1
#
_entry.id   AF-F2KT35-F1
#
_cell.length_a   1.000
_cell.length_b   1.000
_cell.length_c   1.000
_cell.angle_alpha   90.00
_cell.angle_beta   90.00
_cell.angle_gamma   90.00
#
_symmetry.space_group_name_H-M   'P 1'
#
loop_
_entity.id
_entity.type
_entity.pdbx_description
1 polymer ?
#
loop_
_entity_poly.entity_id
_entity_poly.type
_entity_poly.pdbx_seq_one_letter_code
_entity_poly.pdbx_strand_id
1 'polypeptide(L)' 'MSYICLICGAEVDVDLERNLIQCTKCGNRILMKPRPPALKKRVPAI' A
#
# COMPACT_ATOMS: atom_id res chain seq x y z
N MET A 1 -4.43 -7.97 -1.37
CA MET A 1 -3.11 -7.29 -1.41
C MET A 1 -3.27 -6.09 -0.52
N SER A 2 -2.68 -6.09 0.67
CA SER A 2 -2.87 -4.98 1.60
C SER A 2 -2.12 -3.73 1.10
N TYR A 3 -2.85 -2.61 1.03
CA TYR A 3 -2.29 -1.29 0.79
C TYR A 3 -2.34 -0.48 2.08
N ILE A 4 -1.43 0.47 2.23
CA ILE A 4 -1.38 1.35 3.39
C ILE A 4 -1.92 2.71 2.97
N CYS A 5 -2.91 3.25 3.66
CA CYS A 5 -3.34 4.61 3.40
C CYS A 5 -2.31 5.62 3.92
N LEU A 6 -1.95 6.61 3.09
CA LEU A 6 -0.94 7.62 3.43
C LEU A 6 -1.37 8.61 4.53
N ILE A 7 -2.67 8.76 4.78
CA ILE A 7 -3.19 9.70 5.78
C ILE A 7 -3.39 9.02 7.13
N CYS A 8 -4.10 7.89 7.16
CA CYS A 8 -4.44 7.22 8.42
C CYS A 8 -3.50 6.07 8.77
N GLY A 9 -2.56 5.70 7.90
CA GLY A 9 -1.64 4.57 8.11
C GLY A 9 -2.32 3.21 8.17
N ALA A 10 -3.64 3.13 7.94
CA ALA A 10 -4.38 1.89 8.03
C ALA A 10 -4.06 0.97 6.86
N GLU A 11 -3.95 -0.32 7.15
CA GLU A 11 -3.97 -1.36 6.14
C GLU A 11 -5.39 -1.49 5.59
N VAL A 12 -5.52 -1.36 4.28
CA VAL A 12 -6.75 -1.44 3.52
C VAL A 12 -6.56 -2.49 2.44
N ASP A 13 -7.45 -3.46 2.39
CA ASP A 13 -7.57 -4.33 1.22
C ASP A 13 -8.44 -3.63 0.18
N VAL A 14 -7.91 -3.50 -1.03
CA VAL A 14 -8.57 -2.76 -2.11
C VAL A 14 -9.11 -3.77 -3.11
N ASP A 15 -10.39 -3.64 -3.45
CA ASP A 15 -11.03 -4.46 -4.45
C ASP A 15 -10.66 -3.95 -5.86
N LEU A 16 -9.74 -4.68 -6.51
CA LEU A 16 -9.23 -4.39 -7.84
C LEU A 16 -10.28 -4.69 -8.94
N GLU A 17 -11.28 -5.51 -8.67
CA GLU A 17 -12.30 -5.88 -9.67
C GLU A 17 -13.28 -4.73 -9.91
N ARG A 18 -13.57 -3.95 -8.86
CA ARG A 18 -14.51 -2.83 -8.91
C ARG A 18 -13.83 -1.47 -9.08
N ASN A 19 -12.51 -1.42 -9.23
CA ASN A 19 -11.70 -0.19 -9.36
C ASN A 19 -11.94 0.86 -8.26
N LEU A 20 -12.44 0.45 -7.09
CA LEU A 20 -12.70 1.35 -5.96
C LEU A 20 -11.43 1.51 -5.12
N ILE A 21 -10.56 2.42 -5.57
CA ILE A 21 -9.32 2.77 -4.88
C ILE A 21 -9.61 3.84 -3.82
N GLN A 22 -10.17 3.42 -2.68
CA GLN A 22 -10.50 4.30 -1.57
C GLN A 22 -10.24 3.63 -0.22
N CYS A 23 -9.68 4.38 0.73
CA CYS A 23 -9.57 3.94 2.11
C CYS A 23 -10.95 3.90 2.77
N THR A 24 -11.32 2.74 3.31
CA THR A 24 -12.60 2.52 4.01
C THR A 24 -12.73 3.26 5.34
N LYS A 25 -11.63 3.80 5.89
CA LYS A 25 -11.64 4.51 7.18
C LYS A 25 -11.71 6.03 7.05
N CYS A 26 -10.94 6.63 6.13
CA CYS A 26 -10.84 8.08 6.00
C CYS A 26 -11.37 8.61 4.65
N GLY A 27 -11.79 7.73 3.74
CA GLY A 27 -12.28 8.12 2.42
C GLY A 27 -11.20 8.63 1.46
N ASN A 28 -9.93 8.66 1.87
CA ASN A 28 -8.82 9.09 1.03
C ASN A 28 -8.52 8.08 -0.09
N ARG A 29 -8.11 8.56 -1.27
CA ARG A 29 -7.85 7.72 -2.46
C ARG A 29 -6.37 7.40 -2.67
N ILE A 30 -5.48 8.04 -1.92
CA ILE A 30 -4.04 7.83 -2.05
C ILE A 30 -3.61 6.67 -1.13
N LEU A 31 -3.16 5.59 -1.76
CA LEU A 31 -2.73 4.35 -1.11
C LEU A 31 -1.30 4.02 -1.52
N MET A 32 -0.52 3.49 -0.58
CA MET A 32 0.86 3.09 -0.74
C MET A 32 0.97 1.57 -0.72
N LYS A 33 1.71 0.99 -1.67
CA LYS A 33 2.03 -0.43 -1.64
C LYS A 33 3.19 -0.67 -0.66
N PRO A 34 3.05 -1.60 0.31
CA PRO A 34 4.14 -1.91 1.23
C PRO A 34 5.35 -2.44 0.46
N ARG A 35 6.54 -2.12 0.95
CA ARG A 35 7.79 -2.62 0.37
C ARG A 35 7.78 -4.15 0.45
N PRO A 36 8.03 -4.87 -0.65
CA PRO A 36 8.07 -6.33 -0.61
C PRO A 36 9.17 -6.79 0.36
N PRO A 37 8.98 -7.93 1.05
CA PRO A 37 10.00 -8.47 1.95
C PRO A 37 11.31 -8.65 1.17
N ALA A 38 12.42 -8.25 1.80
CA ALA A 38 13.71 -8.12 1.15
C ALA A 38 14.25 -9.48 0.69
N LEU A 39 13.89 -9.91 -0.51
CA LEU A 39 14.55 -11.01 -1.22
C LEU A 39 15.93 -10.52 -1.67
N LYS A 40 16.94 -10.62 -0.79
CA LYS A 40 18.38 -10.56 -1.09
C LYS A 40 18.87 -9.44 -2.05
N LYS A 41 18.13 -8.33 -2.25
CA LYS A 41 18.60 -7.19 -3.05
C LYS A 41 19.54 -6.34 -2.19
N ARG A 42 20.78 -6.79 -2.08
CA ARG A 42 21.88 -5.99 -1.50
C ARG A 42 22.29 -4.97 -2.56
N VAL A 43 22.03 -3.70 -2.29
CA VAL A 43 22.61 -2.61 -3.07
C VAL A 43 23.99 -2.34 -2.49
N PRO A 44 25.09 -2.45 -3.26
CA PRO A 44 26.41 -2.13 -2.75
C PRO A 44 26.45 -0.64 -2.36
N ALA A 45 26.96 -0.34 -1.16
CA ALA A 45 27.28 1.02 -0.76
C ALA A 45 28.62 1.36 -1.42
N ILE A 46 28.59 2.29 -2.40
CA ILE A 46 29.79 2.87 -3.02
C ILE A 46 30.49 3.77 -2.00
#